data_AF-A0A4P6HQZ4-F1
#
_entry.id   AF-A0A4P6HQZ4-F1
#
_cell.length_a   1.000
_cell.length_b   1.000
_cell.length_c   1.000
_cell.angle_alpha   90.00
_cell.angle_beta   90.00
_cell.angle_gamma   90.00
#
_symmetry.space_group_name_H-M   'P 1'
#
loop_
_entity.id
_entity.type
_entity.pdbx_description
1 polymer ?
#
loop_
_entity_poly.entity_id
_entity_poly.type
_entity_poly.pdbx_seq_one_letter_code
_entity_poly.pdbx_strand_id
1 'polypeptide(L)'
;MGAKNGTTTEIQEKASKKKIESKYDPKTLRVLIKEGLDAATIMERMQIKHRQTLKQYILKLISTDRVLYEVKGLYLKDSKRPKVNQFGFLKVNLKAHDLGDLEVNEGDEFTIEVIDGKIILTKILP
;
A
#
# COMPACT_ATOMS: atom_id res chain seq x y z
N MET A 1 43.93 43.48 12.78
CA MET A 1 42.80 42.61 13.19
C MET A 1 41.62 42.92 12.30
N GLY A 2 40.96 41.89 11.77
CA GLY A 2 39.72 42.00 11.01
C GLY A 2 39.85 41.65 9.53
N ALA A 3 39.49 40.41 9.16
CA ALA A 3 38.45 40.12 8.17
C ALA A 3 38.32 38.60 7.91
N LYS A 4 37.30 38.01 8.54
CA LYS A 4 36.34 37.01 8.01
C LYS A 4 36.90 35.67 7.50
N ASN A 5 36.92 34.70 8.40
CA ASN A 5 36.97 33.27 8.12
C ASN A 5 35.77 32.84 7.26
N GLY A 6 36.05 32.12 6.17
CA GLY A 6 35.05 31.53 5.30
C GLY A 6 34.25 30.45 6.03
N THR A 7 32.94 30.65 6.13
CA THR A 7 32.00 29.63 6.56
C THR A 7 31.68 28.75 5.36
N THR A 8 32.41 27.64 5.22
CA THR A 8 32.01 26.50 4.39
C THR A 8 30.70 25.98 4.95
N THR A 9 29.59 26.43 4.37
CA THR A 9 28.26 25.94 4.72
C THR A 9 28.09 24.62 4.00
N GLU A 10 28.08 23.55 4.79
CA GLU A 10 27.80 22.18 4.41
C GLU A 10 26.50 22.13 3.61
N ILE A 11 26.62 22.01 2.30
CA ILE A 11 25.52 21.59 1.43
C ILE A 11 25.31 20.12 1.77
N GLN A 12 24.42 19.86 2.73
CA GLN A 12 23.85 18.54 2.97
C GLN A 12 23.21 18.09 1.66
N GLU A 13 23.94 17.27 0.92
CA GLU A 13 23.40 16.44 -0.13
C GLU A 13 22.24 15.64 0.49
N LYS A 14 21.01 16.09 0.24
CA LYS A 14 19.84 15.25 0.30
C LYS A 14 20.07 14.14 -0.71
N ALA A 15 20.72 13.07 -0.27
CA ALA A 15 20.70 11.77 -0.90
C ALA A 15 19.23 11.35 -0.95
N SER A 16 18.57 11.75 -2.04
CA SER A 16 17.30 11.19 -2.46
C SER A 16 17.55 9.68 -2.51
N LYS A 17 17.04 8.95 -1.52
CA LYS A 17 17.04 7.49 -1.50
C LYS A 17 16.34 7.08 -2.79
N LYS A 18 17.13 6.82 -3.85
CA LYS A 18 16.63 6.25 -5.11
C LYS A 18 15.86 5.03 -4.68
N LYS A 19 14.54 5.05 -4.86
CA LYS A 19 13.70 3.90 -4.64
C LYS A 19 14.25 2.84 -5.59
N ILE A 20 15.03 1.90 -5.06
CA ILE A 20 15.42 0.70 -5.78
C ILE A 20 14.11 -0.07 -5.92
N GLU A 21 13.40 0.21 -7.01
CA GLU A 21 12.33 -0.64 -7.47
C GLU A 21 13.01 -1.91 -7.94
N SER A 22 12.62 -3.06 -7.37
CA SER A 22 13.18 -4.34 -7.77
C SER A 22 13.09 -4.45 -9.29
N LYS A 23 14.20 -4.77 -9.96
CA LYS A 23 14.19 -4.91 -11.42
C LYS A 23 13.48 -6.22 -11.74
N TYR A 24 12.49 -6.19 -12.62
CA TYR A 24 11.76 -7.39 -13.06
C TYR A 24 12.75 -8.48 -13.51
N ASP A 25 12.80 -9.59 -12.75
CA ASP A 25 13.58 -10.78 -13.07
C ASP A 25 12.63 -11.97 -13.35
N PRO A 26 12.37 -12.27 -14.63
CA PRO A 26 11.45 -13.35 -15.00
C PRO A 26 11.99 -14.74 -14.66
N LYS A 27 13.32 -14.94 -14.59
CA LYS A 27 13.89 -16.26 -14.29
C LYS A 27 13.63 -16.62 -12.84
N THR A 28 14.00 -15.72 -11.94
CA THR A 28 13.77 -15.87 -10.50
C THR A 28 12.27 -16.01 -10.20
N LEU A 29 11.43 -15.16 -10.81
CA LEU A 29 9.99 -15.23 -10.60
C LEU A 29 9.38 -16.59 -10.99
N ARG A 30 9.79 -17.19 -12.13
CA ARG A 30 9.33 -18.53 -12.53
C ARG A 30 9.70 -19.59 -11.50
N VAL A 31 10.93 -19.57 -10.99
CA VAL A 31 11.42 -20.55 -10.00
C VAL A 31 10.57 -20.45 -8.74
N LEU A 32 10.40 -19.24 -8.21
CA LEU A 32 9.63 -19.02 -6.98
C LEU A 32 8.16 -19.44 -7.10
N ILE A 33 7.53 -19.23 -8.28
CA ILE A 33 6.15 -19.69 -8.52
C ILE A 33 6.09 -21.22 -8.61
N LYS A 34 7.06 -21.85 -9.29
CA LYS A 34 7.13 -23.32 -9.42
C LYS A 34 7.39 -24.02 -8.07
N GLU A 35 8.12 -23.36 -7.17
CA GLU A 35 8.29 -23.78 -5.77
C GLU A 35 6.98 -23.69 -4.97
N GLY A 36 5.90 -23.12 -5.54
CA GLY A 36 4.60 -23.02 -4.89
C GLY A 36 4.51 -21.95 -3.80
N LEU A 37 5.45 -20.99 -3.79
CA LEU A 37 5.48 -19.91 -2.81
C LEU A 37 4.28 -18.96 -2.97
N ASP A 38 3.86 -18.39 -1.84
CA ASP A 38 2.79 -17.40 -1.84
C ASP A 38 3.29 -16.00 -2.24
N ALA A 39 2.34 -15.11 -2.51
CA ALA A 39 2.64 -13.75 -2.92
C ALA A 39 3.45 -12.96 -1.89
N ALA A 40 3.30 -13.23 -0.58
CA ALA A 40 4.03 -12.51 0.45
C ALA A 40 5.50 -12.90 0.45
N THR A 41 5.81 -14.20 0.40
CA THR A 41 7.19 -14.72 0.33
C THR A 41 7.87 -14.32 -0.97
N ILE A 42 7.18 -14.37 -2.11
CA ILE A 42 7.74 -13.91 -3.39
C ILE A 42 8.08 -12.42 -3.32
N MET A 43 7.18 -11.61 -2.76
CA MET A 43 7.42 -10.17 -2.60
C MET A 43 8.63 -9.90 -1.71
N GLU A 44 8.80 -10.63 -0.61
CA GLU A 44 9.95 -10.51 0.28
C GLU A 44 11.26 -10.88 -0.43
N ARG A 45 11.34 -12.07 -1.04
CA ARG A 45 12.56 -12.56 -1.72
C ARG A 45 12.98 -11.67 -2.87
N MET A 46 12.02 -11.14 -3.62
CA MET A 46 12.28 -10.26 -4.76
C MET A 46 12.34 -8.78 -4.35
N GLN A 47 12.25 -8.44 -3.07
CA GLN A 47 12.23 -7.05 -2.57
C GLN A 47 11.15 -6.17 -3.24
N ILE A 48 10.00 -6.77 -3.55
CA ILE A 48 8.84 -6.09 -4.14
C ILE A 48 8.00 -5.49 -3.02
N LYS A 49 7.88 -4.16 -2.99
CA LYS A 49 7.16 -3.44 -1.93
C LYS A 49 5.64 -3.51 -2.06
N HIS A 50 5.12 -3.54 -3.28
CA HIS A 50 3.69 -3.41 -3.54
C HIS A 50 3.17 -4.63 -4.30
N ARG A 51 2.05 -5.20 -3.84
CA ARG A 51 1.41 -6.36 -4.48
C ARG A 51 1.01 -6.07 -5.94
N GLN A 52 0.71 -4.82 -6.26
CA GLN A 52 0.45 -4.39 -7.64
C GLN A 52 1.65 -4.59 -8.56
N THR A 53 2.87 -4.34 -8.08
CA THR A 53 4.10 -4.59 -8.85
C THR A 53 4.25 -6.09 -9.14
N LEU A 54 4.01 -6.96 -8.15
CA LEU A 54 4.01 -8.40 -8.38
C LEU A 54 2.94 -8.82 -9.40
N LYS A 55 1.71 -8.29 -9.32
CA LYS A 55 0.66 -8.55 -10.34
C LYS A 55 1.13 -8.18 -11.75
N GLN A 56 1.78 -7.04 -11.92
CA GLN A 56 2.32 -6.62 -13.23
C GLN A 56 3.43 -7.55 -13.72
N TYR A 57 4.29 -8.04 -12.84
CA TYR A 57 5.34 -8.99 -13.21
C TYR A 57 4.77 -10.34 -13.63
N ILE A 58 3.76 -10.84 -12.92
CA ILE A 58 3.04 -12.06 -13.31
C ILE A 58 2.35 -11.89 -14.65
N LEU A 59 1.68 -10.77 -14.90
CA LEU A 59 1.05 -10.48 -16.20
C LEU A 59 2.07 -10.45 -17.34
N LYS A 60 3.22 -9.80 -17.13
CA LYS A 60 4.32 -9.83 -18.11
C LYS A 60 4.80 -11.25 -18.38
N LEU A 61 4.98 -12.05 -17.32
CA LEU A 61 5.43 -13.43 -17.42
C LEU A 61 4.43 -14.31 -18.18
N ILE A 62 3.13 -14.18 -17.90
CA ILE A 62 2.05 -14.87 -18.63
C ILE A 62 2.09 -14.47 -20.11
N SER A 63 2.24 -13.18 -20.42
CA SER A 63 2.30 -12.70 -21.79
C SER A 63 3.52 -13.24 -22.55
N THR A 64 4.67 -13.37 -21.89
CA THR A 64 5.90 -13.88 -22.49
C THR A 64 5.83 -15.39 -22.69
N ASP A 65 5.41 -16.13 -21.66
CA ASP A 65 5.49 -17.59 -21.66
C ASP A 65 4.22 -18.24 -22.23
N ARG A 66 3.15 -17.47 -22.44
CA ARG A 66 1.82 -17.95 -22.88
C ARG A 66 1.24 -19.04 -21.97
N VAL A 67 1.61 -18.99 -20.68
CA VAL A 67 1.18 -19.93 -19.64
C VAL A 67 0.53 -19.16 -18.51
N LEU A 68 -0.57 -19.68 -17.96
CA LEU A 68 -1.19 -19.13 -16.76
C LEU A 68 -0.36 -19.51 -15.52
N TYR A 69 -0.01 -18.51 -14.71
CA TYR A 69 0.66 -18.72 -13.43
C TYR A 69 -0.32 -18.46 -12.28
N GLU A 70 -0.47 -19.44 -11.40
CA GLU A 70 -1.27 -19.29 -10.18
C GLU A 70 -0.34 -18.98 -9.00
N VAL A 71 -0.63 -17.90 -8.27
CA VAL A 71 0.14 -17.49 -7.09
C VAL A 71 -0.82 -17.30 -5.93
N LYS A 72 -0.67 -18.15 -4.92
CA LYS A 72 -1.48 -18.10 -3.70
C LYS A 72 -1.34 -16.72 -3.04
N GLY A 73 -2.46 -16.15 -2.62
CA GLY A 73 -2.46 -14.85 -1.95
C GLY A 73 -2.31 -13.61 -2.86
N LEU A 74 -2.10 -13.78 -4.18
CA LEU A 74 -1.88 -12.66 -5.11
C LEU A 74 -3.15 -11.83 -5.36
N TYR A 75 -4.29 -12.50 -5.46
CA TYR A 75 -5.60 -11.90 -5.68
C TYR A 75 -6.49 -11.97 -4.44
N LEU A 76 -5.90 -11.90 -3.24
CA LEU A 76 -6.69 -11.66 -2.05
C LEU A 76 -7.41 -10.33 -2.22
N LYS A 77 -8.75 -10.38 -2.19
CA LYS A 77 -9.57 -9.17 -2.05
C LYS A 77 -9.06 -8.44 -0.82
N ASP A 78 -8.85 -7.14 -0.96
CA ASP A 78 -8.46 -6.30 0.15
C ASP A 78 -9.37 -6.58 1.35
N SER A 79 -8.77 -6.60 2.53
CA SER A 79 -9.53 -6.67 3.77
C SER A 79 -10.65 -5.63 3.73
N LYS A 80 -11.91 -6.07 3.77
CA LYS A 80 -13.06 -5.16 3.93
C LYS A 80 -13.00 -4.39 5.24
N ARG A 81 -12.15 -4.80 6.19
CA ARG A 81 -11.97 -4.10 7.47
C ARG A 81 -11.31 -2.74 7.24
N PRO A 82 -11.88 -1.66 7.79
CA PRO A 82 -11.24 -0.34 7.83
C PRO A 82 -9.83 -0.41 8.43
N LYS A 83 -8.92 0.43 7.92
CA LYS A 83 -7.54 0.51 8.41
C LYS A 83 -7.06 1.96 8.45
N VAL A 84 -6.18 2.23 9.41
CA VAL A 84 -5.45 3.48 9.51
C VAL A 84 -4.29 3.46 8.52
N ASN A 85 -4.11 4.53 7.75
CA ASN A 85 -2.99 4.67 6.83
C ASN A 85 -1.77 5.32 7.52
N GLN A 86 -0.65 5.43 6.80
CA GLN A 86 0.60 6.02 7.33
C GLN A 86 0.48 7.50 7.76
N PHE A 87 -0.59 8.18 7.37
CA PHE A 87 -0.87 9.56 7.74
C PHE A 87 -1.85 9.67 8.92
N GLY A 88 -2.23 8.54 9.52
CA GLY A 88 -3.16 8.51 10.66
C GLY A 88 -4.65 8.56 10.28
N PHE A 89 -5.00 8.57 8.99
CA PHE A 89 -6.41 8.56 8.59
C PHE A 89 -7.00 7.15 8.62
N LEU A 90 -8.10 6.97 9.33
CA LEU A 90 -8.97 5.80 9.20
C LEU A 90 -9.81 5.94 7.92
N LYS A 91 -9.64 5.02 6.97
CA LYS A 91 -10.52 4.96 5.78
C LYS A 91 -11.56 3.87 5.95
N VAL A 92 -12.83 4.28 5.96
CA VAL A 92 -13.99 3.38 5.96
C VAL A 92 -14.57 3.36 4.55
N ASN A 93 -14.71 2.17 3.95
CA ASN A 93 -15.43 2.02 2.70
C ASN A 93 -16.90 1.78 3.01
N LEU A 94 -17.70 2.84 3.04
CA LEU A 94 -19.12 2.78 3.38
C LEU A 94 -19.91 1.78 2.50
N LYS A 95 -19.54 1.60 1.23
CA LYS A 95 -20.16 0.61 0.31
C LYS A 95 -19.90 -0.85 0.68
N ALA A 96 -18.93 -1.10 1.57
CA ALA A 96 -18.58 -2.44 2.02
C ALA A 96 -19.29 -2.84 3.33
N HIS A 97 -20.11 -1.95 3.89
CA HIS A 97 -20.81 -2.13 5.16
C HIS A 97 -22.32 -1.99 4.97
N ASP A 98 -23.08 -2.68 5.82
CA ASP A 98 -24.51 -2.45 5.95
C ASP A 98 -24.71 -1.27 6.92
N LEU A 99 -25.30 -0.19 6.42
CA LEU A 99 -25.57 1.02 7.18
C LEU A 99 -27.05 1.11 7.61
N GLY A 100 -27.85 0.08 7.34
CA GLY A 100 -29.31 0.13 7.52
C GLY A 100 -29.92 1.29 6.72
N ASP A 101 -30.76 2.08 7.38
CA ASP A 101 -31.46 3.21 6.77
C ASP A 101 -30.63 4.51 6.72
N LEU A 102 -29.36 4.47 7.16
CA LEU A 102 -28.51 5.66 7.18
C LEU A 102 -27.98 5.97 5.78
N GLU A 103 -28.54 7.01 5.15
CA GLU A 103 -27.99 7.59 3.92
C GLU A 103 -26.78 8.48 4.23
N VAL A 104 -25.66 8.21 3.54
CA VAL A 104 -24.43 9.00 3.61
C VAL A 104 -24.03 9.44 2.22
N ASN A 105 -23.95 10.75 2.04
CA ASN A 105 -23.66 11.45 0.80
C ASN A 105 -22.37 12.27 0.91
N GLU A 106 -21.87 12.71 -0.24
CA GLU A 106 -20.75 13.64 -0.29
C GLU A 106 -21.11 14.97 0.41
N GLY A 107 -20.23 15.45 1.28
CA GLY A 107 -20.43 16.67 2.05
C GLY A 107 -21.10 16.47 3.42
N ASP A 108 -21.59 15.27 3.72
CA ASP A 108 -22.12 14.98 5.05
C ASP A 108 -21.01 15.06 6.13
N GLU A 109 -21.34 15.71 7.25
CA GLU A 109 -20.45 15.84 8.40
C GLU A 109 -20.87 14.89 9.53
N PHE A 110 -19.90 14.50 10.36
CA PHE A 110 -20.10 13.56 11.47
C PHE A 110 -19.40 14.07 12.72
N THR A 111 -20.04 13.92 13.88
CA THR A 111 -19.35 14.00 15.16
C THR A 111 -18.67 12.67 15.48
N ILE A 112 -17.62 12.73 16.29
CA ILE A 112 -16.84 11.56 16.71
C ILE A 112 -16.84 11.49 18.23
N GLU A 113 -17.20 10.33 18.76
CA GLU A 113 -17.10 10.01 20.18
C GLU A 113 -16.35 8.70 20.40
N VAL A 114 -15.68 8.58 21.55
CA VAL A 114 -15.02 7.34 21.96
C VAL A 114 -15.65 6.85 23.25
N ILE A 115 -16.31 5.69 23.19
CA ILE A 115 -17.02 5.08 24.32
C ILE A 115 -16.60 3.61 24.40
N ASP A 116 -16.09 3.17 25.55
CA ASP A 116 -15.66 1.78 25.79
C ASP A 116 -14.71 1.22 24.72
N GLY A 117 -13.78 2.05 24.24
CA GLY A 117 -12.84 1.68 23.18
C GLY A 117 -13.45 1.58 21.78
N LYS A 118 -14.71 1.98 21.59
CA LYS A 118 -15.38 2.08 20.28
C LYS A 118 -15.35 3.52 19.80
N ILE A 119 -15.13 3.69 18.50
CA ILE A 119 -15.33 4.98 17.81
C ILE A 119 -16.76 4.99 17.29
N ILE A 120 -17.54 5.97 17.71
CA ILE A 120 -18.91 6.18 17.26
C ILE A 120 -18.93 7.41 16.36
N LEU A 121 -19.47 7.26 15.17
CA LEU A 121 -19.68 8.34 14.21
C LEU A 121 -21.17 8.64 14.16
N THR A 122 -21.55 9.88 14.45
CA THR A 122 -22.95 10.31 14.39
C THR A 122 -23.08 11.39 13.33
N LYS A 123 -23.91 11.12 12.30
CA LYS A 123 -24.15 12.08 11.21
C LYS A 123 -24.77 13.35 11.80
N ILE A 124 -24.20 14.50 11.44
CA ILE A 124 -24.77 15.81 11.79
C ILE A 124 -25.92 16.05 10.84
N LEU A 125 -27.13 16.18 11.39
CA LEU A 125 -28.30 16.59 10.64
C LEU A 125 -28.33 18.13 10.63
N PRO A 126 -28.58 18.77 9.47
CA PRO A 126 -28.78 20.21 9.39
C PRO A 126 -30.05 20.67 10.14
#